data_AF-A0A373NH57-F1
#
_entry.id   AF-A0A373NH57-F1
#
_cell.length_a   1.000
_cell.length_b   1.000
_cell.length_c   1.000
_cell.angle_alpha   90.00
_cell.angle_beta   90.00
_cell.angle_gamma   90.00
#
_symmetry.space_group_name_H-M   'P 1'
#
loop_
_entity.id
_entity.type
_entity.pdbx_description
1 polymer ?
#
loop_
_entity_poly.entity_id
_entity_poly.type
_entity_poly.pdbx_seq_one_letter_code
_entity_poly.pdbx_strand_id
1 'polypeptide(L)'
;MELQADSGVQEEQNILPAANRKYKDTIFRMLFSDKKNLLSLYNALNGKNYSDCAQLEIVTLENAIYMSMKNDLAFILDLALFLWEHQSTYNPNIPLRDLMYIAKEY
;
A
#
# COMPACT_ATOMS: atom_id res chain seq x y z
N MET A 1 39.83 -32.12 -34.01
CA MET A 1 39.24 -33.27 -33.31
C MET A 1 39.84 -33.23 -31.90
N GLU A 2 39.17 -32.97 -30.79
CA GLU A 2 37.78 -32.80 -30.35
C GLU A 2 37.89 -31.97 -29.03
N LEU A 3 37.11 -30.90 -28.87
CA LEU A 3 35.91 -30.78 -28.01
C LEU A 3 36.12 -30.92 -26.49
N GLN A 4 35.85 -29.82 -25.76
CA GLN A 4 35.03 -29.72 -24.52
C GLN A 4 34.96 -28.22 -24.16
N ALA A 5 33.79 -27.56 -24.28
CA ALA A 5 32.69 -27.46 -23.28
C ALA A 5 33.11 -26.59 -22.08
N ASP A 6 32.35 -25.66 -21.52
CA ASP A 6 30.98 -25.13 -21.61
C ASP A 6 30.95 -23.94 -20.62
N SER A 7 29.84 -23.21 -20.57
CA SER A 7 29.41 -22.25 -19.56
C SER A 7 29.79 -20.80 -19.81
N GLY A 8 29.12 -20.23 -20.81
CA GLY A 8 28.70 -18.83 -20.74
C GLY A 8 27.76 -18.67 -19.54
N VAL A 9 28.31 -18.32 -18.39
CA VAL A 9 27.53 -17.79 -17.28
C VAL A 9 27.26 -16.33 -17.63
N GLN A 10 26.15 -16.08 -18.33
CA GLN A 10 25.54 -14.76 -18.32
C GLN A 10 25.15 -14.52 -16.86
N GLU A 11 25.93 -13.69 -16.17
CA GLU A 11 25.52 -13.14 -14.88
C GLU A 11 24.12 -12.55 -15.09
N GLU A 12 23.10 -13.22 -14.54
CA GLU A 12 21.80 -12.61 -14.32
C GLU A 12 22.06 -11.39 -13.44
N GLN A 13 22.26 -10.27 -14.10
CA GLN A 13 22.21 -8.97 -13.48
C GLN A 13 20.81 -8.90 -12.88
N ASN A 14 20.76 -9.14 -11.57
CA ASN A 14 19.61 -8.86 -10.75
C ASN A 14 19.46 -7.34 -10.80
N ILE A 15 18.84 -6.84 -11.88
CA ILE A 15 18.53 -5.43 -12.04
C ILE A 15 17.50 -5.16 -10.98
N LEU A 16 17.96 -4.81 -9.78
CA LEU A 16 17.13 -4.14 -8.81
C LEU A 16 16.50 -2.98 -9.58
N PRO A 17 15.17 -2.96 -9.75
CA PRO A 17 14.53 -1.95 -10.58
C PRO A 17 14.98 -0.59 -10.05
N ALA A 18 15.54 0.23 -10.94
CA ALA A 18 15.98 1.57 -10.59
C ALA A 18 14.83 2.27 -9.87
N ALA A 19 15.04 2.63 -8.60
CA ALA A 19 13.98 3.16 -7.75
C ALA A 19 13.31 4.34 -8.46
N ASN A 20 12.06 4.16 -8.88
CA ASN A 20 11.31 5.17 -9.60
C ASN A 20 11.02 6.33 -8.63
N ARG A 21 11.86 7.35 -8.65
CA ARG A 21 11.78 8.53 -7.75
C ARG A 21 10.48 9.33 -7.89
N LYS A 22 9.67 9.08 -8.94
CA LYS A 22 8.35 9.68 -9.13
C LYS A 22 7.22 8.93 -8.41
N TYR A 23 7.45 7.68 -8.02
CA TYR A 23 6.46 6.85 -7.32
C TYR A 23 6.82 6.76 -5.85
N LYS A 24 6.47 7.81 -5.09
CA LYS A 24 6.67 7.86 -3.64
C LYS A 24 5.55 7.13 -2.88
N ASP A 25 5.10 5.98 -3.38
CA ASP A 25 4.22 5.09 -2.63
C ASP A 25 5.06 4.26 -1.67
N THR A 26 4.60 4.18 -0.43
CA THR A 26 5.21 3.33 0.59
C THR A 26 4.95 1.85 0.31
N ILE A 27 5.80 0.96 0.84
CA ILE A 27 5.56 -0.50 0.83
C ILE A 27 4.21 -0.86 1.42
N PHE A 28 3.73 -0.08 2.39
CA PHE A 28 2.40 -0.21 2.97
C PHE A 28 1.30 -0.14 1.90
N ARG A 29 1.30 0.92 1.08
CA ARG A 29 0.34 1.03 -0.03
C ARG A 29 0.52 -0.04 -1.08
N MET A 30 1.78 -0.39 -1.40
CA MET A 30 2.07 -1.47 -2.35
C MET A 30 1.43 -2.78 -1.90
N LEU A 31 1.58 -3.16 -0.62
CA LEU A 31 1.05 -4.41 -0.08
C LEU A 31 -0.47 -4.43 0.00
N PHE A 32 -1.07 -3.32 0.44
CA PHE A 32 -2.51 -3.19 0.68
C PHE A 32 -3.30 -2.61 -0.51
N SER A 33 -2.64 -2.48 -1.67
CA SER A 33 -3.32 -2.24 -2.95
C SER A 33 -4.13 -3.45 -3.41
N ASP A 34 -3.75 -4.66 -2.99
CA ASP A 34 -4.53 -5.87 -3.20
C ASP A 34 -5.67 -5.96 -2.17
N LYS A 35 -6.90 -6.10 -2.66
CA LYS A 35 -8.12 -6.24 -1.84
C LYS A 35 -8.01 -7.37 -0.82
N LYS A 36 -7.34 -8.48 -1.16
CA LYS A 36 -7.17 -9.61 -0.24
C LYS A 36 -6.32 -9.23 0.97
N ASN A 37 -5.21 -8.55 0.72
CA ASN A 37 -4.31 -8.09 1.78
C ASN A 37 -5.00 -7.01 2.63
N LEU A 38 -5.74 -6.11 2.00
CA LEU A 38 -6.48 -5.07 2.70
C LEU A 38 -7.60 -5.64 3.59
N LEU A 39 -8.33 -6.66 3.11
CA LEU A 39 -9.33 -7.37 3.91
C LEU A 39 -8.69 -8.11 5.09
N SER A 40 -7.52 -8.71 4.88
CA SER A 40 -6.73 -9.34 5.95
C SER A 40 -6.33 -8.32 7.02
N LEU A 41 -5.84 -7.14 6.62
CA LEU A 41 -5.53 -6.04 7.54
C LEU A 41 -6.76 -5.58 8.33
N TYR A 42 -7.89 -5.43 7.64
CA TYR A 42 -9.16 -5.07 8.27
C TYR A 42 -9.63 -6.07 9.31
N ASN A 43 -9.59 -7.35 8.97
CA ASN A 43 -9.92 -8.42 9.88
C ASN A 43 -9.01 -8.41 11.11
N ALA A 44 -7.70 -8.24 10.92
CA ALA A 44 -6.72 -8.21 12.00
C ALA A 44 -6.91 -7.02 12.95
N LEU A 45 -7.18 -5.82 12.44
CA LEU A 45 -7.35 -4.61 13.25
C LEU A 45 -8.69 -4.57 13.98
N ASN A 46 -9.76 -5.10 13.37
CA ASN A 46 -11.12 -5.02 13.92
C ASN A 46 -11.60 -6.32 14.58
N GLY A 47 -10.78 -7.37 14.63
CA GLY A 47 -11.16 -8.68 15.16
C GLY A 47 -12.31 -9.34 14.39
N LYS A 48 -12.35 -9.13 13.07
CA LYS A 48 -13.38 -9.66 12.17
C LYS A 48 -12.82 -10.79 11.30
N ASN A 49 -13.70 -11.49 10.58
CA ASN A 49 -13.31 -12.58 9.69
C ASN A 49 -14.13 -12.55 8.39
N TYR A 50 -14.06 -11.44 7.68
CA TYR A 50 -14.64 -11.32 6.35
C TYR A 50 -13.81 -12.12 5.35
N SER A 51 -14.48 -12.92 4.51
CA SER A 51 -13.84 -13.68 3.43
C SER A 51 -14.12 -13.11 2.04
N ASP A 52 -15.16 -12.27 1.91
CA ASP A 52 -15.58 -11.73 0.63
C ASP A 52 -14.88 -10.40 0.32
N CYS A 53 -13.98 -10.43 -0.65
CA CYS A 53 -13.29 -9.24 -1.14
C CYS A 53 -14.16 -8.36 -2.05
N ALA A 54 -15.31 -8.87 -2.55
CA ALA A 54 -16.20 -8.12 -3.43
C ALA A 54 -16.92 -6.99 -2.69
N GLN A 55 -17.11 -7.13 -1.38
CA GLN A 55 -17.70 -6.10 -0.52
C GLN A 55 -16.75 -4.91 -0.25
N LEU A 56 -15.46 -5.08 -0.56
CA LEU A 56 -14.45 -4.06 -0.29
C LEU A 56 -14.25 -3.19 -1.54
N GLU A 57 -14.52 -1.89 -1.38
CA GLU A 57 -14.23 -0.88 -2.39
C GLU A 57 -13.01 -0.08 -1.95
N ILE A 58 -11.91 -0.22 -2.69
CA ILE A 58 -10.73 0.60 -2.48
C ILE A 58 -11.02 1.96 -3.10
N VAL A 59 -11.31 2.94 -2.26
CA VAL A 59 -11.64 4.31 -2.68
C VAL A 59 -10.39 5.18 -2.70
N THR A 60 -9.20 4.66 -2.33
CA THR A 60 -7.94 5.41 -2.13
C THR A 60 -7.93 6.67 -2.97
N LEU A 61 -8.26 7.77 -2.30
CA LEU A 61 -8.64 9.02 -2.94
C LEU A 61 -7.49 9.41 -3.85
N GLU A 62 -7.71 9.28 -5.15
CA GLU A 62 -6.61 9.30 -6.11
C GLU A 62 -5.85 10.64 -6.09
N ASN A 63 -6.38 11.68 -5.43
CA ASN A 63 -5.76 13.01 -5.33
C ASN A 63 -6.18 13.90 -4.14
N ALA A 64 -6.76 13.41 -3.03
CA ALA A 64 -7.35 14.37 -2.08
C ALA A 64 -6.35 15.06 -1.13
N ILE A 65 -5.36 14.40 -0.51
CA ILE A 65 -4.71 15.03 0.66
C ILE A 65 -3.19 15.02 0.56
N TYR A 66 -2.67 16.07 -0.08
CA TYR A 66 -1.26 16.45 -0.19
C TYR A 66 -0.37 15.96 0.98
N MET A 67 0.68 15.19 0.66
CA MET A 67 2.09 15.59 0.69
C MET A 67 2.88 14.55 -0.11
N SER A 68 4.12 14.86 -0.49
CA SER A 68 4.86 14.10 -1.52
C SER A 68 5.04 12.58 -1.29
N MET A 69 4.73 12.02 -0.12
CA MET A 69 4.69 10.56 0.10
C MET A 69 3.25 10.07 0.30
N LYS A 70 2.94 8.92 -0.28
CA LYS A 70 1.65 8.25 -0.15
C LYS A 70 1.81 7.11 0.87
N ASN A 71 1.18 7.23 2.03
CA ASN A 71 1.23 6.27 3.15
C ASN A 71 -0.14 6.00 3.81
N ASP A 72 -1.17 6.63 3.25
CA ASP A 72 -2.57 6.54 3.61
C ASP A 72 -3.31 5.51 2.73
N LEU A 73 -4.30 4.87 3.33
CA LEU A 73 -5.27 3.97 2.72
C LEU A 73 -6.68 4.46 3.07
N ALA A 74 -7.51 4.61 2.04
CA ALA A 74 -8.94 4.86 2.19
C ALA A 74 -9.72 3.76 1.48
N PHE A 75 -10.69 3.16 2.17
CA PHE A 75 -11.56 2.15 1.57
C PHE A 75 -12.93 2.15 2.25
N ILE A 76 -13.93 1.72 1.49
CA ILE A 76 -15.28 1.51 1.97
C ILE A 76 -15.49 0.01 2.15
N LEU A 77 -16.08 -0.34 3.28
CA LEU A 77 -16.61 -1.67 3.53
C LEU A 77 -18.01 -1.50 4.14
N ASP A 78 -18.98 -2.22 3.59
CA ASP A 78 -20.40 -2.06 3.88
C ASP A 78 -20.89 -0.60 3.64
N LEU A 79 -21.10 0.17 4.70
CA LEU A 79 -21.54 1.58 4.65
C LEU A 79 -20.57 2.51 5.42
N ALA A 80 -19.37 2.02 5.73
CA ALA A 80 -18.38 2.74 6.51
C ALA A 80 -17.14 3.07 5.68
N LEU A 81 -16.68 4.32 5.79
CA LEU A 81 -15.40 4.78 5.25
C LEU A 81 -14.30 4.58 6.30
N PHE A 82 -13.25 3.88 5.92
CA PHE A 82 -12.07 3.66 6.74
C PHE A 82 -10.88 4.45 6.17
N LEU A 83 -10.21 5.20 7.04
CA LEU A 83 -9.02 5.99 6.74
C LEU A 83 -7.90 5.49 7.66
N TRP A 84 -6.85 4.90 7.09
CA TRP A 84 -5.68 4.43 7.84
C TRP A 84 -4.40 5.01 7.29
N GLU A 85 -3.49 5.33 8.20
CA GLU A 85 -2.18 5.85 7.85
C GLU A 85 -1.08 5.07 8.54
N HIS A 86 -0.15 4.55 7.76
CA HIS A 86 1.03 3.91 8.31
C HIS A 86 2.08 4.95 8.70
N GLN A 87 2.57 4.88 9.94
CA GLN A 87 3.69 5.68 10.45
C GLN A 87 4.87 4.78 10.80
N SER A 88 6.00 4.99 10.13
CA SER A 88 7.25 4.28 10.47
C SER A 88 7.90 4.84 11.75
N THR A 89 7.58 6.08 12.11
CA THR A 89 8.08 6.77 13.30
C THR A 89 6.91 7.43 14.02
N TYR A 90 6.90 7.41 15.35
CA TYR A 90 5.86 8.07 16.12
C TYR A 90 5.77 9.56 15.79
N ASN A 91 4.55 10.02 15.50
CA ASN A 91 4.25 11.41 15.17
C ASN A 91 3.07 11.89 16.04
N PRO A 92 3.28 12.87 16.94
CA PRO A 92 2.22 13.36 17.82
C PRO A 92 1.15 14.19 17.08
N ASN A 93 1.42 14.63 15.85
CA ASN A 93 0.48 15.44 15.06
C ASN A 93 -0.55 14.60 14.29
N ILE A 94 -0.54 13.26 14.45
CA ILE A 94 -1.47 12.36 13.75
C ILE A 94 -2.94 12.70 13.98
N PRO A 95 -3.41 12.96 15.22
CA PRO A 95 -4.82 13.31 15.43
C PRO A 95 -5.27 14.58 14.70
N LEU A 96 -4.37 15.57 14.57
CA LEU A 96 -4.65 16.79 13.82
C LEU A 96 -4.70 16.51 12.31
N ARG A 97 -3.82 15.65 11.80
CA ARG A 97 -3.82 15.22 10.40
C ARG A 97 -5.09 14.43 10.06
N ASP A 98 -5.50 13.52 10.93
CA ASP A 98 -6.74 12.75 10.78
C ASP A 98 -7.97 13.66 10.77
N LEU A 99 -7.99 14.70 11.61
CA LEU A 99 -9.07 15.70 11.56
C LEU A 99 -9.10 16.42 10.20
N MET A 100 -7.95 16.79 9.65
CA MET A 100 -7.88 17.40 8.32
C MET A 100 -8.34 16.43 7.22
N TYR A 101 -8.15 15.12 7.41
CA TYR A 101 -8.69 14.12 6.49
C TYR A 101 -10.21 14.12 6.48
N ILE A 102 -10.80 13.96 7.66
CA ILE A 102 -12.26 13.90 7.80
C ILE A 102 -12.89 15.21 7.32
N ALA A 103 -12.32 16.35 7.69
CA ALA A 103 -12.84 17.68 7.31
C ALA A 103 -12.73 17.99 5.82
N LYS A 104 -11.95 17.23 5.04
CA LYS A 104 -11.84 17.40 3.60
C LYS A 104 -12.76 16.46 2.82
N GLU A 105 -13.10 15.31 3.40
CA GLU A 105 -14.02 14.34 2.82
C GLU A 105 -15.50 14.74 2.96
N TYR A 106 -15.83 15.60 3.93
CA TYR A 106 -17.17 16.16 4.18
C TYR A 106 -17.28 17.63 3.79
#